data_AF-A0A3R9RHR9-F1
#
_entry.id   AF-A0A3R9RHR9-F1
#
_cell.length_a   1.000
_cell.length_b   1.000
_cell.length_c   1.000
_cell.angle_alpha   90.00
_cell.angle_beta   90.00
_cell.angle_gamma   90.00
#
_symmetry.space_group_name_H-M   'P 1'
#
loop_
_entity.id
_entity.type
_entity.pdbx_description
1 polymer ?
#
loop_
_entity_poly.entity_id
_entity_poly.type
_entity_poly.pdbx_seq_one_letter_code
_entity_poly.pdbx_strand_id
1 'polypeptide(L)' 'MPVLAFLPEFVVKDKVKRDSTPKVTESDVKNIRTLHNQGLSYRQLANKYDISHEMCRRICTKFCYKEVF' A
#
# COMPACT_ATOMS: atom_id res chain seq x y z
N MET A 1 -26.21 -27.65 38.44
CA MET A 1 -26.56 -26.82 37.28
C MET A 1 -25.38 -26.82 36.33
N PRO A 2 -25.53 -27.16 35.03
CA PRO A 2 -24.42 -27.10 34.10
C PRO A 2 -24.18 -25.65 33.68
N VAL A 3 -22.93 -25.20 33.79
CA VAL A 3 -22.50 -23.89 33.31
C VAL A 3 -22.30 -24.01 31.80
N LEU A 4 -23.16 -23.37 31.02
CA LEU A 4 -23.01 -23.26 29.57
C LEU A 4 -21.78 -22.40 29.29
N ALA A 5 -20.65 -23.03 28.95
CA ALA A 5 -19.45 -22.34 28.52
C ALA A 5 -19.73 -21.65 27.18
N PHE A 6 -19.92 -20.33 27.22
CA PHE A 6 -19.97 -19.49 26.02
C PHE A 6 -18.55 -19.35 25.47
N LEU A 7 -18.18 -20.21 24.53
CA LEU A 7 -16.99 -20.03 23.70
C LEU A 7 -17.38 -19.10 22.55
N PRO A 8 -16.88 -17.85 22.47
CA PRO A 8 -17.15 -17.01 21.32
C PRO A 8 -16.54 -17.66 20.08
N GLU A 9 -17.38 -18.01 19.11
CA GLU A 9 -16.92 -18.45 17.79
C GLU A 9 -16.24 -17.25 17.11
N PHE A 10 -14.91 -17.24 17.12
CA PHE A 10 -14.14 -16.28 16.34
C PHE A 10 -14.34 -16.60 14.86
N VAL A 11 -15.25 -15.86 14.21
CA VAL A 11 -15.38 -15.87 12.75
C VAL A 11 -14.11 -15.24 12.17
N VAL A 12 -13.16 -16.09 11.79
CA VAL A 12 -11.98 -15.69 11.02
C VAL A 12 -12.50 -15.28 9.65
N LYS A 13 -12.66 -13.96 9.41
CA LYS A 13 -12.97 -13.45 8.08
C LYS A 13 -11.91 -13.97 7.10
N ASP A 14 -12.36 -14.78 6.17
CA ASP A 14 -11.55 -15.50 5.21
C ASP A 14 -10.51 -14.65 4.48
N LYS A 15 -9.45 -15.37 4.10
CA LYS A 15 -8.21 -14.93 3.45
C LYS A 15 -8.43 -13.81 2.45
N VAL A 16 -7.81 -12.66 2.71
CA VAL A 16 -7.71 -11.52 1.78
C VAL A 16 -7.27 -12.05 0.41
N LYS A 17 -8.17 -12.02 -0.58
CA LYS A 17 -7.82 -12.29 -1.98
C LYS A 17 -6.81 -11.21 -2.37
N ARG A 18 -5.57 -11.61 -2.67
CA ARG A 18 -4.53 -10.68 -3.10
C ARG A 18 -4.79 -10.36 -4.55
N ASP A 19 -5.44 -9.24 -4.81
CA ASP A 19 -5.53 -8.71 -6.18
C ASP A 19 -4.09 -8.43 -6.67
N SER A 20 -3.69 -9.12 -7.74
CA SER A 20 -2.34 -8.98 -8.32
C SER A 20 -2.23 -7.79 -9.28
N THR A 21 -3.27 -6.95 -9.34
CA THR A 21 -3.28 -5.74 -10.15
C THR A 21 -2.40 -4.68 -9.48
N PRO A 22 -1.42 -4.11 -10.18
CA PRO A 22 -0.61 -3.02 -9.63
C PRO A 22 -1.52 -1.82 -9.34
N LYS A 23 -1.51 -1.33 -8.09
CA LYS A 23 -2.25 -0.13 -7.68
C LYS A 23 -1.76 1.15 -8.34
N VAL A 24 -0.56 1.13 -8.94
CA VAL A 24 0.18 2.32 -9.37
C VAL A 24 0.39 2.25 -10.87
N THR A 25 -0.08 3.26 -11.59
CA THR A 25 0.18 3.42 -13.02
C THR A 25 1.51 4.14 -13.29
N GLU A 26 2.01 4.08 -14.52
CA GLU A 26 3.23 4.79 -14.92
C GLU A 26 3.11 6.31 -14.73
N SER A 27 1.92 6.86 -14.96
CA SER A 27 1.59 8.27 -14.74
C SER A 27 1.72 8.66 -13.27
N ASP A 28 1.25 7.80 -12.37
CA ASP A 28 1.36 8.01 -10.92
C ASP A 28 2.81 8.01 -10.47
N VAL A 29 3.64 7.13 -11.05
CA VAL A 29 5.07 7.08 -10.76
C VAL A 29 5.78 8.39 -11.12
N LYS A 30 5.44 9.01 -12.26
CA LYS A 30 5.99 10.33 -12.63
C LYS A 30 5.56 11.40 -11.63
N ASN A 31 4.29 11.40 -11.25
CA ASN A 31 3.75 12.35 -10.27
C ASN A 31 4.38 12.18 -8.89
N ILE A 32 4.62 10.95 -8.43
CA ILE A 32 5.28 10.68 -7.14
C ILE A 32 6.69 11.27 -7.12
N ARG A 33 7.44 11.15 -8.22
CA ARG A 33 8.80 11.72 -8.33
C ARG A 33 8.80 13.24 -8.35
N THR A 34 7.88 13.87 -9.09
CA THR A 34 7.79 15.33 -9.14
C THR A 34 7.37 15.91 -7.79
N LEU A 35 6.37 15.30 -7.13
CA LEU A 35 5.92 15.70 -5.80
C LEU A 35 7.00 15.49 -4.74
N HIS A 36 7.80 14.42 -4.82
CA HIS A 36 8.95 14.25 -3.93
C HIS A 36 10.02 15.33 -4.15
N ASN A 37 10.32 15.69 -5.40
CA ASN A 37 11.23 16.81 -5.71
C ASN A 37 10.70 18.15 -5.20
N GLN A 38 9.38 18.32 -5.05
CA GLN A 38 8.75 19.48 -4.42
C GLN A 38 8.85 19.47 -2.88
N GLY A 39 9.44 18.43 -2.28
CA GLY A 39 9.65 18.34 -0.83
C GLY A 39 8.53 17.63 -0.06
N LEU A 40 7.59 16.96 -0.74
CA LEU A 40 6.57 16.17 -0.06
C LEU A 40 7.17 14.91 0.56
N SER A 41 6.75 14.62 1.79
CA SER A 41 7.21 13.43 2.51
C SER A 41 6.60 12.15 1.93
N TYR A 42 7.34 11.04 2.03
CA TYR A 42 6.86 9.72 1.60
C TYR A 42 5.55 9.31 2.27
N ARG A 43 5.31 9.73 3.52
CA ARG A 43 4.07 9.45 4.24
C ARG A 43 2.86 10.16 3.62
N GLN A 44 3.03 11.40 3.15
CA GLN A 44 1.97 12.12 2.45
C GLN A 44 1.67 11.51 1.08
N LEU A 45 2.71 11.08 0.36
CA LEU A 45 2.57 10.39 -0.92
C LEU A 45 1.88 9.04 -0.76
N ALA A 46 2.28 8.26 0.24
CA ALA A 46 1.67 6.98 0.58
C ALA A 46 0.14 7.12 0.80
N ASN A 47 -0.26 8.09 1.61
CA ASN A 47 -1.68 8.35 1.87
C ASN A 47 -2.44 8.82 0.62
N LYS A 48 -1.81 9.66 -0.22
CA LYS A 48 -2.45 10.23 -1.41
C LYS A 48 -2.76 9.17 -2.48
N TYR A 49 -1.91 8.15 -2.59
CA TYR A 49 -2.03 7.11 -3.61
C TYR A 49 -2.47 5.74 -3.05
N ASP A 50 -2.77 5.64 -1.75
CA ASP A 50 -3.08 4.38 -1.05
C ASP A 50 -1.97 3.31 -1.20
N ILE A 51 -0.73 3.78 -1.14
CA ILE A 51 0.49 2.99 -1.32
C ILE A 51 1.22 2.88 0.03
N SER A 52 1.98 1.80 0.23
CA SER A 52 2.84 1.69 1.41
C SER A 52 4.04 2.65 1.34
N HIS A 53 4.49 3.12 2.51
CA HIS A 53 5.67 3.99 2.62
C HIS A 53 6.92 3.39 1.92
N GLU A 54 7.14 2.08 2.11
CA GLU A 54 8.23 1.34 1.46
C GLU A 54 8.14 1.37 -0.07
N MET A 55 6.94 1.31 -0.62
CA MET A 55 6.74 1.36 -2.06
C MET A 55 7.02 2.77 -2.61
N CYS A 56 6.63 3.84 -1.90
CA CYS A 56 7.05 5.21 -2.26
C CYS A 56 8.58 5.36 -2.28
N ARG A 57 9.28 4.78 -1.29
CA ARG A 57 10.75 4.78 -1.26
C ARG A 57 11.34 4.06 -2.47
N ARG A 58 10.84 2.86 -2.80
CA ARG A 58 11.29 2.06 -3.97
C ARG A 58 11.06 2.76 -5.31
N ILE A 59 9.96 3.52 -5.43
CA ILE A 59 9.65 4.31 -6.62
C ILE A 59 10.68 5.45 -6.78
N CYS A 60 11.02 6.14 -5.69
CA CYS A 60 11.99 7.24 -5.71
C CYS A 60 13.43 6.76 -5.92
N THR A 61 13.81 5.60 -5.37
CA THR A 61 15.13 4.98 -5.59
C THR A 61 15.26 4.24 -6.93
N LYS A 62 14.24 4.32 -7.80
CA LYS A 62 14.19 3.73 -9.15
C LYS A 62 14.30 2.19 -9.20
N PHE A 63 13.97 1.50 -8.10
CA PHE A 63 14.10 0.03 -8.02
C PHE A 63 12.97 -0.71 -8.76
N CYS A 64 11.76 -0.14 -8.80
CA CYS A 64 10.56 -0.81 -9.33
C CYS A 64 10.07 -0.24 -10.68
N TYR A 65 10.62 0.90 -11.12
CA TYR A 65 10.19 1.62 -12.33
C TYR A 65 11.36 2.34 -13.01
N LYS A 66 12.37 1.56 -13.43
CA LYS A 66 13.63 2.09 -13.96
C LYS A 66 13.47 2.83 -15.29
N GLU A 67 12.45 2.47 -16.07
CA GLU A 67 12.25 2.92 -17.46
C GLU A 67 11.29 4.11 -17.59
N VAL A 68 10.57 4.43 -16.51
CA VAL A 68 9.65 5.57 -16.50
C VAL A 68 10.49 6.85 -16.31
N PHE A 69 10.78 7.56 -17.41
CA PHE A 69 11.47 8.86 -17.42
C PHE A 69 10.49 10.04 -17.39
#